data_AF-A0A7J7J717-F1
#
_entry.id   AF-A0A7J7J717-F1
#
_cell.length_a   1.000
_cell.length_b   1.000
_cell.length_c   1.000
_cell.angle_alpha   90.00
_cell.angle_beta   90.00
_cell.angle_gamma   90.00
#
_symmetry.space_group_name_H-M   'P 1'
#
loop_
_entity.id
_entity.type
_entity.pdbx_description
1 polymer ?
#
loop_
_entity_poly.entity_id
_entity_poly.type
_entity_poly.pdbx_seq_one_letter_code
_entity_poly.pdbx_strand_id
1 'polypeptide(L)'
;MSGLHIIILDEIDAICKARGSVAGSTAVHDTVVNQLLSKIDGVEEINNILIIGMTNRKDMIDEALLRPGRLEVQMEISLPNEHGRVQILNIHTSKLKENGKLGEDVNISELAQKTKNFSGAELAGLVQARLYRYEQIHQGCASIEIERGSVTVWASTKIELETDAVEKLKVTSEDFMAALQDIKPAFGSSEESLEPLMTNGIQEWGDPVHEVFKYSQVLLREARNSDETPLVSVLIEGPPQSGKTALAAKIALDSQFPFTRVCTPEKMIGFTENITWTTLCCNLHIIRVNIAAGV
;
A
#
# COMPACT_ATOMS: atom_id res chain seq x y z
N MET A 1 5.57 35.74 24.77
CA MET A 1 5.13 34.34 24.66
C MET A 1 6.04 33.69 23.64
N SER A 2 6.87 32.72 24.02
CA SER A 2 7.66 32.01 23.00
C SER A 2 6.69 31.23 22.11
N GLY A 3 6.96 31.21 20.81
CA GLY A 3 6.14 30.46 19.87
C GLY A 3 6.25 28.96 20.12
N LEU A 4 5.23 28.20 19.71
CA LEU A 4 5.33 26.76 19.61
C LEU A 4 6.32 26.42 18.48
N HIS A 5 7.37 25.69 18.80
CA HIS A 5 8.32 25.19 17.82
C HIS A 5 7.98 23.74 17.49
N ILE A 6 7.86 23.42 16.20
CA ILE A 6 7.53 22.07 15.74
C ILE A 6 8.77 21.48 15.08
N ILE A 7 9.19 20.30 15.53
CA ILE A 7 10.29 19.52 14.96
C ILE A 7 9.68 18.28 14.34
N ILE A 8 9.90 18.08 13.03
CA ILE A 8 9.43 16.91 12.30
C ILE A 8 10.66 16.07 11.94
N LEU A 9 10.66 14.82 12.37
CA LEU A 9 11.69 13.83 12.07
C LEU A 9 11.07 12.75 11.20
N ASP A 10 11.49 12.67 9.94
CA ASP A 10 11.14 11.56 9.07
C ASP A 10 12.15 10.42 9.19
N GLU A 11 11.70 9.19 8.96
CA GLU A 11 12.50 7.97 9.12
C GLU A 11 13.28 7.94 10.45
N ILE A 12 12.59 8.24 11.56
CA ILE A 12 13.25 8.35 12.88
C ILE A 12 13.93 7.04 13.30
N ASP A 13 13.50 5.90 12.76
CA ASP A 13 14.12 4.58 12.94
C ASP A 13 15.52 4.47 12.30
N ALA A 14 15.92 5.37 11.40
CA ALA A 14 17.29 5.42 10.91
C ALA A 14 18.27 5.89 12.00
N ILE A 15 17.81 6.79 12.86
CA ILE A 15 18.61 7.41 13.92
C ILE A 15 18.41 6.69 15.25
N CYS A 16 17.17 6.28 15.54
CA CYS A 16 16.72 5.81 16.84
C CYS A 16 16.51 4.29 16.92
N LYS A 17 17.48 3.51 16.42
CA LYS A 17 17.38 2.05 16.44
C LYS A 17 17.49 1.46 17.84
N ALA A 18 16.78 0.36 18.06
CA ALA A 18 16.92 -0.45 19.26
C ALA A 18 18.39 -0.88 19.47
N ARG A 19 18.87 -0.65 20.69
CA ARG A 19 20.26 -0.86 21.10
C ARG A 19 20.64 -2.33 20.97
N GLY A 20 21.83 -2.61 20.46
CA GLY A 20 22.40 -3.97 20.42
C GLY A 20 22.01 -4.83 19.20
N SER A 21 21.35 -4.27 18.19
CA SER A 21 20.90 -5.00 17.00
C SER A 21 21.98 -5.24 15.91
N VAL A 22 23.13 -4.55 15.95
CA VAL A 22 24.22 -4.75 14.97
C VAL A 22 25.61 -4.72 15.64
N ALA A 23 26.31 -5.85 15.63
CA ALA A 23 27.71 -5.93 16.02
C ALA A 23 28.60 -5.28 14.94
N GLY A 24 28.94 -4.00 15.08
CA GLY A 24 30.01 -3.39 14.26
C GLY A 24 29.97 -1.87 14.06
N SER A 25 28.80 -1.22 14.18
CA SER A 25 28.62 0.22 13.87
C SER A 25 27.85 1.01 14.95
N THR A 26 27.58 0.39 16.10
CA THR A 26 26.64 0.85 17.13
C THR A 26 27.09 2.06 17.97
N ALA A 27 28.39 2.29 18.15
CA ALA A 27 28.84 3.33 19.09
C ALA A 27 28.40 4.75 18.70
N VAL A 28 28.35 5.08 17.41
CA VAL A 28 27.91 6.41 16.95
C VAL A 28 26.39 6.53 17.03
N HIS A 29 25.65 5.50 16.63
CA HIS A 29 24.19 5.52 16.71
C HIS A 29 23.70 5.61 18.17
N ASP A 30 24.28 4.82 19.07
CA ASP A 30 23.91 4.83 20.49
C ASP A 30 24.18 6.19 21.14
N THR A 31 25.26 6.88 20.75
CA THR A 31 25.55 8.23 21.27
C THR A 31 24.56 9.28 20.78
N VAL A 32 24.13 9.22 19.52
CA VAL A 32 23.11 10.13 18.96
C VAL A 32 21.75 9.92 19.64
N VAL A 33 21.33 8.66 19.86
CA VAL A 33 20.08 8.35 20.58
C VAL A 33 20.11 8.89 22.01
N ASN A 34 21.22 8.66 22.73
CA ASN A 34 21.36 9.18 24.09
C ASN A 34 21.39 10.71 24.15
N GLN A 35 21.98 11.38 23.15
CA GLN A 35 21.92 12.84 23.04
C GLN A 35 20.50 13.33 22.79
N LEU A 36 19.75 12.70 21.88
CA LEU A 36 18.37 13.05 21.61
C LEU A 36 17.51 12.90 22.87
N LEU A 37 17.65 11.77 23.57
CA LEU A 37 16.96 11.50 24.83
C LEU A 37 17.28 12.54 25.91
N SER A 38 18.56 12.84 26.11
CA SER A 38 18.99 13.85 27.10
C SER A 38 18.51 15.26 26.75
N LYS A 39 18.26 15.57 25.48
CA LYS A 39 17.72 16.86 25.05
C LYS A 39 16.20 16.93 25.22
N ILE A 40 15.49 15.81 25.04
CA ILE A 40 14.04 15.72 25.30
C ILE A 40 13.77 15.77 26.81
N ASP A 41 14.55 15.04 27.61
CA ASP A 41 14.43 14.97 29.07
C ASP A 41 15.11 16.13 29.82
N GLY A 42 15.52 17.20 29.11
CA GLY A 42 16.41 18.23 29.63
C GLY A 42 16.07 18.74 31.04
N VAL A 43 17.06 19.33 31.72
CA VAL A 43 16.92 19.83 33.10
C VAL A 43 15.89 20.98 33.23
N GLU A 44 15.59 21.67 32.14
CA GLU A 44 14.48 22.62 32.04
C GLU A 44 13.40 22.02 31.13
N GLU A 45 12.17 21.91 31.64
CA GLU A 45 11.01 21.55 30.83
C GLU A 45 10.93 22.50 29.64
N ILE A 46 11.12 21.95 28.44
CA ILE A 46 11.02 22.73 27.21
C ILE A 46 9.53 22.95 26.91
N ASN A 47 8.94 23.88 27.64
CA ASN A 47 7.57 24.31 27.46
C ASN A 47 7.52 25.06 26.12
N ASN A 48 6.88 24.46 25.11
CA ASN A 48 6.64 24.96 23.74
C ASN A 48 7.44 24.30 22.60
N ILE A 49 7.88 23.04 22.72
CA ILE A 49 8.31 22.23 21.57
C ILE A 49 7.37 21.04 21.35
N LEU A 50 6.93 20.84 20.10
CA LEU A 50 6.23 19.64 19.65
C LEU A 50 7.14 18.85 18.72
N ILE A 51 7.43 17.60 19.07
CA ILE A 51 8.23 16.69 18.24
C ILE A 51 7.29 15.69 17.58
N ILE A 52 7.36 15.57 16.25
CA ILE A 52 6.60 14.60 15.46
C ILE A 52 7.61 13.68 14.77
N GLY A 53 7.60 12.40 15.12
CA GLY A 53 8.43 11.37 14.47
C GLY A 53 7.58 10.53 13.52
N MET A 54 8.05 10.34 12.30
CA MET A 54 7.45 9.46 11.30
C MET A 54 8.37 8.26 11.08
N THR A 55 7.80 7.06 10.99
CA THR A 55 8.54 5.82 10.71
C THR A 55 7.65 4.83 9.98
N ASN A 56 8.26 3.98 9.16
CA ASN A 56 7.62 2.79 8.60
C ASN A 56 7.79 1.55 9.49
N ARG A 57 8.70 1.61 10.49
CA ARG A 57 9.18 0.47 11.27
C ARG A 57 9.20 0.78 12.77
N LYS A 58 8.03 0.75 13.39
CA LYS A 58 7.89 0.94 14.85
C LYS A 58 8.70 -0.09 15.66
N ASP A 59 8.82 -1.31 15.16
CA ASP A 59 9.58 -2.42 15.74
C ASP A 59 11.07 -2.11 15.93
N MET A 60 11.62 -1.22 15.10
CA MET A 60 13.04 -0.87 15.14
C MET A 60 13.36 0.25 16.11
N ILE A 61 12.37 0.97 16.64
CA ILE A 61 12.59 2.13 17.50
C ILE A 61 12.95 1.70 18.93
N ASP A 62 13.90 2.41 19.55
CA ASP A 62 14.24 2.23 20.97
C ASP A 62 13.01 2.50 21.87
N GLU A 63 12.59 1.49 22.64
CA GLU A 63 11.50 1.59 23.61
C GLU A 63 11.69 2.73 24.62
N ALA A 64 12.92 3.16 24.89
CA ALA A 64 13.19 4.29 25.75
C ALA A 64 12.56 5.59 25.23
N LEU A 65 12.49 5.80 23.91
CA LEU A 65 11.86 6.98 23.31
C LEU A 65 10.35 6.96 23.40
N LEU A 66 9.76 5.76 23.40
CA LEU A 66 8.32 5.52 23.44
C LEU A 66 7.69 5.65 24.83
N ARG A 67 8.50 5.93 25.86
CA ARG A 67 8.01 6.09 27.24
C ARG A 67 7.23 7.41 27.40
N PRO A 68 6.21 7.43 28.28
CA PRO A 68 5.50 8.66 28.63
C PRO A 68 6.46 9.78 29.07
N GLY A 69 6.20 11.00 28.63
CA GLY A 69 7.09 12.16 28.82
C GLY A 69 8.07 12.43 27.68
N ARG A 70 8.16 11.54 26.68
CA ARG A 70 8.94 11.72 25.44
C ARG A 70 8.01 11.64 24.21
N LEU A 71 8.05 10.53 23.47
CA LEU A 71 7.10 10.24 22.38
C LEU A 71 5.92 9.44 22.93
N GLU A 72 5.07 10.11 23.68
CA GLU A 72 3.92 9.49 24.37
C GLU A 72 2.83 9.04 23.39
N VAL A 73 2.46 9.89 22.44
CA VAL A 73 1.36 9.62 21.50
C VAL A 73 1.89 8.85 20.31
N GLN A 74 1.37 7.64 20.12
CA GLN A 74 1.66 6.79 18.98
C GLN A 74 0.40 6.66 18.14
N MET A 75 0.46 7.12 16.89
CA MET A 75 -0.64 7.05 15.94
C MET A 75 -0.25 6.15 14.78
N GLU A 76 -0.99 5.07 14.58
CA GLU A 76 -0.83 4.21 13.42
C GLU A 76 -1.69 4.73 12.27
N ILE A 77 -1.08 4.93 11.10
CA ILE A 77 -1.76 5.39 9.90
C ILE A 77 -1.92 4.18 8.96
N SER A 78 -3.13 3.64 8.91
CA SER A 78 -3.46 2.53 8.01
C SER A 78 -3.77 3.02 6.58
N LEU A 79 -3.82 2.07 5.63
CA LEU A 79 -4.28 2.34 4.27
C LEU A 79 -5.70 2.93 4.26
N PRO A 80 -6.02 3.82 3.31
CA PRO A 80 -7.34 4.44 3.25
C PRO A 80 -8.43 3.43 2.88
N ASN A 81 -9.53 3.48 3.63
CA ASN A 81 -10.79 2.80 3.30
C ASN A 81 -11.38 3.34 1.99
N GLU A 82 -12.37 2.64 1.40
CA GLU A 82 -13.02 3.07 0.15
C GLU A 82 -13.51 4.52 0.20
N HIS A 83 -14.18 4.91 1.29
CA HIS A 83 -14.60 6.30 1.49
C HIS A 83 -13.42 7.27 1.58
N GLY A 84 -12.34 6.89 2.27
CA GLY A 84 -11.11 7.67 2.34
C GLY A 84 -10.43 7.84 0.97
N ARG A 85 -10.45 6.80 0.13
CA ARG A 85 -9.93 6.87 -1.25
C ARG A 85 -10.76 7.83 -2.10
N VAL A 86 -12.09 7.82 -1.97
CA VAL A 86 -12.95 8.83 -2.62
C VAL A 86 -12.57 10.24 -2.18
N GLN A 87 -12.33 10.47 -0.90
CA GLN A 87 -11.92 11.78 -0.38
C GLN A 87 -10.56 12.22 -0.96
N ILE A 88 -9.57 11.33 -0.96
CA ILE A 88 -8.23 11.61 -1.51
C ILE A 88 -8.31 11.91 -3.01
N LEU A 89 -9.03 11.08 -3.77
CA LEU A 89 -9.24 11.30 -5.20
C LEU A 89 -9.99 12.61 -5.46
N ASN A 90 -11.01 12.96 -4.66
CA ASN A 90 -11.67 14.25 -4.75
C ASN A 90 -10.69 15.40 -4.53
N ILE A 91 -9.83 15.36 -3.51
CA ILE A 91 -8.84 16.42 -3.25
C ILE A 91 -7.90 16.60 -4.44
N HIS A 92 -7.39 15.51 -5.02
CA HIS A 92 -6.48 15.58 -6.16
C HIS A 92 -7.17 15.96 -7.47
N THR A 93 -8.46 15.63 -7.62
CA THR A 93 -9.26 15.97 -8.81
C THR A 93 -9.95 17.33 -8.71
N SER A 94 -10.09 17.93 -7.52
CA SER A 94 -10.71 19.25 -7.32
C SER A 94 -10.06 20.32 -8.19
N LYS A 95 -8.73 20.36 -8.22
CA LYS A 95 -7.98 21.31 -9.07
C LYS A 95 -8.24 21.09 -10.57
N LEU A 96 -8.44 19.84 -11.00
CA LEU A 96 -8.75 19.51 -12.40
C LEU A 96 -10.19 19.88 -12.76
N LYS A 97 -11.11 19.71 -11.81
CA LYS A 97 -12.51 20.07 -11.95
C LYS A 97 -12.71 21.59 -12.01
N GLU A 98 -12.01 22.34 -11.16
CA GLU A 98 -12.01 23.82 -11.18
C GLU A 98 -11.48 24.36 -12.51
N ASN A 99 -10.45 23.73 -13.07
CA ASN A 99 -9.90 24.11 -14.37
C ASN A 99 -10.70 23.57 -15.58
N GLY A 100 -11.84 22.90 -15.37
CA GLY A 100 -12.68 22.35 -16.43
C GLY A 100 -12.03 21.21 -17.24
N LYS A 101 -10.92 20.64 -16.74
CA LYS A 101 -10.10 19.61 -17.39
C LYS A 101 -10.54 18.18 -17.07
N LEU A 102 -11.51 18.00 -16.16
CA LEU A 102 -12.06 16.69 -15.82
C LEU A 102 -13.26 16.37 -16.74
N GLY A 103 -13.25 15.19 -17.34
CA GLY A 103 -14.35 14.66 -18.13
C GLY A 103 -15.59 14.41 -17.26
N GLU A 104 -16.77 14.58 -17.84
CA GLU A 104 -18.06 14.31 -17.16
C GLU A 104 -18.33 12.82 -17.00
N ASP A 105 -17.58 11.99 -17.72
CA ASP A 105 -17.60 10.53 -17.70
C ASP A 105 -16.81 9.93 -16.52
N VAL A 106 -16.02 10.74 -15.80
CA VAL A 106 -15.17 10.25 -14.71
C VAL A 106 -15.97 10.10 -13.42
N ASN A 107 -16.24 8.85 -13.02
CA ASN A 107 -16.83 8.52 -11.73
C ASN A 107 -15.76 8.19 -10.67
N ILE A 108 -15.55 9.12 -9.74
CA ILE A 108 -14.56 8.99 -8.65
C ILE A 108 -14.88 7.80 -7.73
N SER A 109 -16.16 7.46 -7.55
CA SER A 109 -16.57 6.33 -6.71
C SER A 109 -16.18 5.01 -7.37
N GLU A 110 -16.32 4.90 -8.69
CA GLU A 110 -15.89 3.71 -9.44
C GLU A 110 -14.36 3.55 -9.40
N LEU A 111 -13.62 4.65 -9.53
CA LEU A 111 -12.16 4.63 -9.40
C LEU A 111 -11.71 4.19 -8.00
N ALA A 112 -12.41 4.63 -6.95
CA ALA A 112 -12.11 4.21 -5.57
C ALA A 112 -12.36 2.71 -5.32
N GLN A 113 -13.32 2.10 -6.03
CA GLN A 113 -13.59 0.67 -5.97
C GLN A 113 -12.52 -0.17 -6.67
N LYS A 114 -11.96 0.34 -7.77
CA LYS A 114 -10.89 -0.33 -8.54
C LYS A 114 -9.50 -0.16 -7.92
N THR A 115 -9.27 0.89 -7.14
CA THR A 115 -7.99 1.19 -6.47
C THR A 115 -7.85 0.57 -5.07
N LYS A 116 -8.15 -0.73 -4.94
CA LYS A 116 -8.01 -1.43 -3.65
C LYS A 116 -6.54 -1.50 -3.23
N ASN A 117 -6.26 -1.28 -1.94
CA ASN A 117 -4.92 -1.22 -1.33
C ASN A 117 -3.99 -0.11 -1.80
N PHE A 118 -4.48 0.87 -2.56
CA PHE A 118 -3.66 2.03 -2.91
C PHE A 118 -3.46 2.93 -1.69
N SER A 119 -2.21 3.33 -1.48
CA SER A 119 -1.80 4.41 -0.58
C SER A 119 -2.20 5.78 -1.15
N GLY A 120 -2.21 6.80 -0.29
CA GLY A 120 -2.48 8.18 -0.73
C GLY A 120 -1.50 8.66 -1.80
N ALA A 121 -0.23 8.25 -1.72
CA ALA A 121 0.79 8.59 -2.72
C ALA A 121 0.52 7.92 -4.07
N GLU A 122 0.07 6.67 -4.10
CA GLU A 122 -0.27 5.97 -5.34
C GLU A 122 -1.55 6.53 -5.98
N LEU A 123 -2.54 6.92 -5.19
CA LEU A 123 -3.73 7.62 -5.70
C LEU A 123 -3.37 8.98 -6.29
N ALA A 124 -2.46 9.72 -5.66
CA ALA A 124 -1.92 10.96 -6.22
C ALA A 124 -1.14 10.69 -7.52
N GLY A 125 -0.32 9.64 -7.53
CA GLY A 125 0.41 9.17 -8.69
C GLY A 125 -0.51 8.79 -9.86
N LEU A 126 -1.66 8.18 -9.59
CA LEU A 126 -2.67 7.84 -10.60
C LEU A 126 -3.18 9.08 -11.34
N VAL A 127 -3.49 10.14 -10.59
CA VAL A 127 -3.94 11.41 -11.15
C VAL A 127 -2.79 12.10 -11.89
N GLN A 128 -1.57 12.09 -11.34
CA GLN A 128 -0.40 12.77 -11.92
C GLN A 128 0.13 12.09 -13.18
N ALA A 129 0.31 10.76 -13.19
CA ALA A 129 0.79 10.00 -14.33
C ALA A 129 -0.08 10.25 -15.57
N ARG A 130 -1.39 10.46 -15.35
CA ARG A 130 -2.27 10.80 -16.45
C ARG A 130 -2.06 12.21 -16.98
N LEU A 131 -1.81 13.21 -16.13
CA LEU A 131 -1.48 14.57 -16.57
C LEU A 131 -0.22 14.58 -17.45
N TYR A 132 0.80 13.80 -17.09
CA TYR A 132 2.02 13.69 -17.88
C TYR A 132 1.84 12.93 -19.19
N ARG A 133 1.04 11.86 -19.21
CA ARG A 133 0.75 11.11 -20.45
C ARG A 133 -0.08 11.94 -21.42
N TYR A 134 -0.98 12.77 -20.90
CA TYR A 134 -1.72 13.75 -21.66
C TYR A 134 -0.78 14.78 -22.33
N GLU A 135 0.25 15.26 -21.61
CA GLU A 135 1.29 16.16 -22.12
C GLU A 135 2.15 15.52 -23.22
N GLN A 136 2.56 14.25 -23.06
CA GLN A 136 3.40 13.56 -24.05
C GLN A 136 2.67 13.23 -25.36
N ILE A 137 1.38 12.89 -25.30
CA ILE A 137 0.58 12.62 -26.51
C ILE A 137 0.32 13.92 -27.29
N HIS A 138 0.34 15.07 -26.62
CA HIS A 138 0.08 16.38 -27.21
C HIS A 138 1.30 17.29 -27.06
N GLN A 139 2.35 17.01 -27.85
CA GLN A 139 3.61 17.77 -27.88
C GLN A 139 3.38 19.29 -27.75
N GLY A 140 3.74 19.86 -26.59
CA GLY A 140 4.19 21.25 -26.49
C GLY A 140 3.29 22.32 -25.86
N CYS A 141 2.21 22.02 -25.13
CA CYS A 141 1.30 23.09 -24.66
C CYS A 141 1.27 23.43 -23.16
N ALA A 142 1.82 22.61 -22.25
CA ALA A 142 1.79 22.95 -20.82
C ALA A 142 2.89 22.26 -20.05
N SER A 143 3.80 23.05 -19.47
CA SER A 143 4.78 22.59 -18.51
C SER A 143 4.16 22.64 -17.11
N ILE A 144 4.12 21.49 -16.42
CA ILE A 144 3.58 21.39 -15.07
C ILE A 144 4.75 21.29 -14.09
N GLU A 145 5.02 22.35 -13.33
CA GLU A 145 5.90 22.26 -12.16
C GLU A 145 5.10 21.77 -10.96
N ILE A 146 5.52 20.62 -10.44
CA ILE A 146 5.00 20.03 -9.21
C ILE A 146 6.00 20.33 -8.10
N GLU A 147 5.79 21.42 -7.35
CA GLU A 147 6.47 21.64 -6.08
C GLU A 147 5.59 21.12 -4.94
N ARG A 148 6.09 20.11 -4.20
CA ARG A 148 5.61 19.69 -2.87
C ARG A 148 4.07 19.78 -2.66
N GLY A 149 3.29 19.12 -3.52
CA GLY A 149 1.83 19.04 -3.38
C GLY A 149 1.02 20.16 -4.05
N SER A 150 1.66 21.14 -4.68
CA SER A 150 1.02 22.12 -5.56
C SER A 150 1.35 21.81 -7.02
N VAL A 151 0.34 21.30 -7.73
CA VAL A 151 0.35 21.22 -9.20
C VAL A 151 0.05 22.62 -9.72
N THR A 152 1.06 23.28 -10.28
CA THR A 152 0.91 24.58 -10.95
C THR A 152 1.11 24.35 -12.44
N VAL A 153 0.03 24.52 -13.21
CA VAL A 153 0.08 24.39 -14.67
C VAL A 153 0.45 25.75 -15.25
N TRP A 154 1.66 25.88 -15.79
CA TRP A 154 2.08 27.09 -16.49
C TRP A 154 2.22 26.78 -17.98
N ALA A 155 1.44 27.47 -18.80
CA ALA A 155 1.58 27.40 -20.25
C ALA A 155 2.87 28.13 -20.65
N SER A 156 3.99 27.42 -20.72
CA SER A 156 5.18 27.94 -21.42
C SER A 156 5.34 27.25 -22.76
N THR A 157 4.98 28.02 -23.79
CA THR A 157 5.72 28.24 -25.03
C THR A 157 4.68 28.55 -26.08
N LYS A 158 4.80 29.74 -26.68
CA LYS A 158 4.04 30.19 -27.85
C LYS A 158 4.15 29.12 -28.95
N ILE A 159 3.16 28.26 -29.06
CA ILE A 159 2.84 27.53 -30.27
C ILE A 159 1.47 28.05 -30.67
N GLU A 160 1.39 28.67 -31.84
CA GLU A 160 0.13 29.07 -32.48
C GLU A 160 -0.63 27.80 -32.91
N LEU A 161 -1.19 27.08 -31.95
CA LEU A 161 -2.24 26.11 -32.16
C LEU A 161 -3.55 26.79 -31.75
N GLU A 162 -4.58 26.63 -32.58
CA GLU A 162 -5.94 27.15 -32.32
C GLU A 162 -6.29 26.98 -30.84
N THR A 163 -6.43 28.11 -30.16
CA THR A 163 -6.64 28.22 -28.70
C THR A 163 -7.87 27.46 -28.20
N ASP A 164 -8.75 27.06 -29.12
CA ASP A 164 -10.03 26.40 -28.87
C ASP A 164 -9.93 24.88 -28.66
N ALA A 165 -8.87 24.23 -29.16
CA ALA A 165 -8.67 22.77 -29.02
C ALA A 165 -8.03 22.39 -27.67
N VAL A 166 -7.15 23.25 -27.14
CA VAL A 166 -6.46 23.04 -25.85
C VAL A 166 -7.41 23.30 -24.66
N GLU A 167 -8.40 24.17 -24.82
CA GLU A 167 -9.44 24.43 -23.81
C GLU A 167 -10.47 23.29 -23.71
N LYS A 168 -10.74 22.56 -24.79
CA LYS A 168 -11.77 21.50 -24.82
C LYS A 168 -11.28 20.11 -24.40
N LEU A 169 -9.98 19.93 -24.24
CA LEU A 169 -9.41 18.63 -23.99
C LEU A 169 -9.52 18.28 -22.49
N LYS A 170 -10.35 17.26 -22.20
CA LYS A 170 -10.72 16.77 -20.87
C LYS A 170 -10.12 15.38 -20.63
N VAL A 171 -9.77 15.07 -19.37
CA VAL A 171 -9.36 13.73 -18.93
C VAL A 171 -10.58 12.84 -18.82
N THR A 172 -10.62 11.74 -19.57
CA THR A 172 -11.76 10.80 -19.62
C THR A 172 -11.61 9.66 -18.63
N SER A 173 -12.62 8.81 -18.50
CA SER A 173 -12.57 7.61 -17.66
C SER A 173 -11.64 6.54 -18.25
N GLU A 174 -11.56 6.42 -19.58
CA GLU A 174 -10.69 5.45 -20.26
C GLU A 174 -9.21 5.68 -19.92
N ASP A 175 -8.84 6.94 -19.79
CA ASP A 175 -7.52 7.40 -19.40
C ASP A 175 -7.11 6.94 -18.00
N PHE A 176 -8.03 7.00 -17.04
CA PHE A 176 -7.81 6.47 -15.70
C PHE A 176 -7.70 4.95 -15.71
N MET A 177 -8.50 4.26 -16.53
CA MET A 177 -8.42 2.81 -16.68
C MET A 177 -7.07 2.36 -17.27
N ALA A 178 -6.51 3.12 -18.22
CA ALA A 178 -5.16 2.88 -18.72
C ALA A 178 -4.11 3.11 -17.63
N ALA A 179 -4.22 4.19 -16.85
CA ALA A 179 -3.27 4.50 -15.78
C ALA A 179 -3.27 3.45 -14.66
N LEU A 180 -4.42 2.81 -14.39
CA LEU A 180 -4.53 1.70 -13.43
C LEU A 180 -3.75 0.45 -13.86
N GLN A 181 -3.47 0.28 -15.15
CA GLN A 181 -2.62 -0.84 -15.63
C GLN A 181 -1.14 -0.56 -15.38
N ASP A 182 -0.73 0.71 -15.47
CA ASP A 182 0.67 1.12 -15.29
C ASP A 182 1.05 1.21 -13.81
N ILE A 183 0.15 1.74 -12.97
CA ILE A 183 0.41 1.97 -11.55
C ILE A 183 -0.13 0.80 -10.74
N LYS A 184 0.78 -0.03 -10.26
CA LYS A 184 0.47 -1.16 -9.40
C LYS A 184 0.62 -0.76 -7.92
N PRO A 185 -0.27 -1.22 -7.02
CA PRO A 185 -0.09 -0.97 -5.60
C PRO A 185 1.13 -1.74 -5.09
N ALA A 186 1.94 -1.09 -4.27
CA ALA A 186 3.07 -1.67 -3.57
C ALA A 186 2.60 -2.70 -2.52
N PHE A 187 1.38 -2.54 -2.00
CA PHE A 187 0.81 -3.40 -0.98
C PHE A 187 -0.27 -4.33 -1.55
N GLY A 188 -0.11 -5.65 -1.34
CA GLY A 188 -1.19 -6.62 -1.57
C GLY A 188 -1.49 -7.02 -3.03
N SER A 189 -0.66 -6.64 -4.00
CA SER A 189 -0.80 -7.04 -5.41
C SER A 189 -0.47 -8.52 -5.64
N SER A 190 -1.31 -9.42 -5.10
CA SER A 190 -1.17 -10.85 -5.31
C SER A 190 -1.87 -11.35 -6.57
N GLU A 191 -2.75 -10.58 -7.22
CA GLU A 191 -3.38 -11.00 -8.49
C GLU A 191 -2.31 -11.38 -9.52
N GLU A 192 -1.28 -10.54 -9.71
CA GLU A 192 -0.14 -10.86 -10.58
C GLU A 192 0.71 -12.04 -10.08
N SER A 193 0.72 -12.31 -8.78
CA SER A 193 1.37 -13.52 -8.23
C SER A 193 0.49 -14.78 -8.33
N LEU A 194 -0.82 -14.63 -8.51
CA LEU A 194 -1.82 -15.69 -8.54
C LEU A 194 -2.11 -16.14 -9.98
N GLU A 195 -2.19 -15.20 -10.92
CA GLU A 195 -2.35 -15.44 -12.36
C GLU A 195 -1.34 -16.46 -12.93
N PRO A 196 -0.02 -16.39 -12.65
CA PRO A 196 0.93 -17.38 -13.16
C PRO A 196 0.69 -18.78 -12.61
N LEU A 197 0.06 -18.91 -11.43
CA LEU A 197 -0.30 -20.22 -10.85
C LEU A 197 -1.48 -20.87 -11.57
N MET A 198 -2.21 -20.12 -12.39
CA MET A 198 -3.39 -20.55 -13.15
C MET A 198 -3.13 -20.48 -14.66
N THR A 199 -2.00 -21.01 -15.13
CA THR A 199 -1.54 -20.90 -16.53
C THR A 199 -2.60 -21.26 -17.58
N ASN A 200 -3.47 -22.23 -17.30
CA ASN A 200 -4.51 -22.71 -18.21
C ASN A 200 -5.95 -22.42 -17.71
N GLY A 201 -6.09 -21.59 -16.67
CA GLY A 201 -7.35 -21.45 -15.92
C GLY A 201 -7.76 -22.73 -15.19
N ILE A 202 -8.93 -22.69 -14.56
CA ILE A 202 -9.55 -23.88 -13.93
C ILE A 202 -10.77 -24.27 -14.74
N GLN A 203 -10.75 -25.50 -15.25
CA GLN A 203 -11.91 -26.10 -15.89
C GLN A 203 -12.64 -27.00 -14.90
N GLU A 204 -13.95 -26.78 -14.75
CA GLU A 204 -14.83 -27.66 -13.99
C GLU A 204 -15.05 -28.97 -14.77
N TRP A 205 -14.19 -29.96 -14.53
CA TRP A 205 -14.22 -31.23 -15.26
C TRP A 205 -15.15 -32.27 -14.63
N GLY A 206 -15.70 -32.02 -13.44
CA GLY A 206 -16.64 -32.91 -12.79
C GLY A 206 -17.08 -32.45 -11.40
N ASP A 207 -17.98 -33.24 -10.81
CA ASP A 207 -18.59 -33.00 -9.50
C ASP A 207 -17.58 -32.75 -8.35
N PRO A 208 -16.41 -33.44 -8.28
CA PRO A 208 -15.45 -33.19 -7.19
C PRO A 208 -14.95 -31.75 -7.15
N VAL A 209 -14.75 -31.11 -8.31
CA VAL A 209 -14.30 -29.72 -8.37
C VAL A 209 -15.41 -28.77 -7.94
N HIS A 210 -16.64 -29.06 -8.38
CA HIS A 210 -17.82 -28.27 -8.01
C HIS A 210 -18.09 -28.32 -6.49
N GLU A 211 -17.94 -29.49 -5.87
CA GLU A 211 -18.07 -29.64 -4.42
C GLU A 211 -17.01 -28.82 -3.68
N VAL A 212 -15.75 -28.85 -4.10
CA VAL A 212 -14.69 -28.06 -3.46
C VAL A 212 -14.98 -26.56 -3.54
N PHE A 213 -15.45 -26.05 -4.68
CA PHE A 213 -15.85 -24.65 -4.79
C PHE A 213 -17.05 -24.32 -3.90
N LYS A 214 -18.04 -25.21 -3.82
CA LYS A 214 -19.20 -25.04 -2.93
C LYS A 214 -18.78 -24.98 -1.46
N TYR A 215 -17.92 -25.89 -1.00
CA TYR A 215 -17.40 -25.89 0.36
C TYR A 215 -16.55 -24.64 0.64
N SER A 216 -15.71 -24.24 -0.32
CA SER A 216 -14.91 -23.02 -0.23
C SER A 216 -15.78 -21.78 0.00
N GLN A 217 -16.86 -21.60 -0.75
CA GLN A 217 -17.78 -20.46 -0.58
C GLN A 217 -18.40 -20.41 0.82
N VAL A 218 -18.73 -21.56 1.41
CA VAL A 218 -19.24 -21.63 2.79
C VAL A 218 -18.17 -21.17 3.78
N LEU A 219 -16.92 -21.63 3.63
CA LEU A 219 -15.80 -21.25 4.50
C LEU A 219 -15.44 -19.77 4.35
N LEU A 220 -15.50 -19.23 3.14
CA LEU A 220 -15.28 -17.81 2.87
C LEU A 220 -16.37 -16.93 3.51
N ARG A 221 -17.62 -17.40 3.49
CA ARG A 221 -18.73 -16.72 4.17
C ARG A 221 -18.55 -16.75 5.68
N GLU A 222 -18.11 -17.87 6.23
CA GLU A 222 -17.83 -18.01 7.66
C GLU A 222 -16.70 -17.04 8.08
N ALA A 223 -15.61 -17.01 7.31
CA ALA A 223 -14.49 -16.10 7.56
C ALA A 223 -14.86 -14.61 7.45
N ARG A 224 -15.95 -14.26 6.74
CA ARG A 224 -16.44 -12.88 6.62
C ARG A 224 -17.44 -12.48 7.70
N ASN A 225 -18.24 -13.42 8.18
CA ASN A 225 -19.42 -13.13 9.01
C ASN A 225 -19.28 -13.58 10.46
N SER A 226 -18.32 -14.44 10.79
CA SER A 226 -18.17 -14.99 12.13
C SER A 226 -17.20 -14.16 12.98
N ASP A 227 -17.73 -13.57 14.05
CA ASP A 227 -16.92 -12.89 15.08
C ASP A 227 -16.30 -13.90 16.09
N GLU A 228 -16.89 -15.10 16.23
CA GLU A 228 -16.41 -16.12 17.16
C GLU A 228 -15.20 -16.90 16.62
N THR A 229 -15.13 -17.10 15.30
CA THR A 229 -14.01 -17.79 14.64
C THR A 229 -13.33 -16.86 13.63
N PRO A 230 -12.48 -15.92 14.09
CA PRO A 230 -11.81 -14.97 13.21
C PRO A 230 -10.74 -15.63 12.31
N LEU A 231 -10.40 -16.90 12.58
CA LEU A 231 -9.39 -17.64 11.83
C LEU A 231 -9.96 -18.97 11.33
N VAL A 232 -10.05 -19.09 10.00
CA VAL A 232 -10.37 -20.34 9.30
C VAL A 232 -9.10 -20.82 8.58
N SER A 233 -8.76 -22.10 8.77
CA SER A 233 -7.62 -22.74 8.11
C SER A 233 -8.09 -23.94 7.31
N VAL A 234 -7.68 -24.02 6.05
CA VAL A 234 -8.15 -25.05 5.10
C VAL A 234 -6.94 -25.76 4.49
N LEU A 235 -7.03 -27.10 4.39
CA LEU A 235 -6.05 -27.94 3.72
C LEU A 235 -6.69 -28.58 2.49
N ILE A 236 -6.01 -28.47 1.34
CA ILE A 236 -6.43 -29.14 0.10
C ILE A 236 -5.49 -30.32 -0.13
N GLU A 237 -6.01 -31.54 0.03
CA GLU A 237 -5.28 -32.79 -0.17
C GLU A 237 -5.60 -33.42 -1.54
N GLY A 238 -4.64 -34.15 -2.10
CA GLY A 238 -4.87 -35.00 -3.27
C GLY A 238 -3.57 -35.54 -3.89
N PRO A 239 -3.64 -36.35 -4.95
CA PRO A 239 -2.47 -36.89 -5.65
C PRO A 239 -1.56 -35.81 -6.24
N PRO A 240 -0.24 -36.03 -6.41
CA PRO A 240 0.64 -35.06 -7.05
C PRO A 240 0.11 -34.67 -8.45
N GLN A 241 0.39 -33.44 -8.89
CA GLN A 241 -0.04 -32.90 -10.19
C GLN A 241 -1.56 -32.72 -10.37
N SER A 242 -2.36 -32.87 -9.32
CA SER A 242 -3.83 -32.68 -9.38
C SER A 242 -4.31 -31.21 -9.42
N GLY A 243 -3.42 -30.23 -9.58
CA GLY A 243 -3.81 -28.82 -9.66
C GLY A 243 -4.21 -28.15 -8.34
N LYS A 244 -3.82 -28.70 -7.18
CA LYS A 244 -4.14 -28.13 -5.85
C LYS A 244 -3.77 -26.66 -5.69
N THR A 245 -2.56 -26.29 -6.12
CA THR A 245 -2.06 -24.92 -6.02
C THR A 245 -2.89 -23.96 -6.87
N ALA A 246 -3.28 -24.38 -8.08
CA ALA A 246 -4.15 -23.60 -8.94
C ALA A 246 -5.53 -23.44 -8.30
N LEU A 247 -6.11 -24.51 -7.74
CA LEU A 247 -7.40 -24.47 -7.04
C LEU A 247 -7.40 -23.52 -5.85
N ALA A 248 -6.34 -23.55 -5.03
CA ALA A 248 -6.15 -22.61 -3.93
C ALA A 248 -6.05 -21.16 -4.43
N ALA A 249 -5.29 -20.92 -5.51
CA ALA A 249 -5.15 -19.60 -6.10
C ALA A 249 -6.50 -19.06 -6.62
N LYS A 250 -7.30 -19.91 -7.26
CA LYS A 250 -8.64 -19.54 -7.74
C LYS A 250 -9.61 -19.22 -6.61
N ILE A 251 -9.64 -20.05 -5.57
CA ILE A 251 -10.43 -19.79 -4.36
C ILE A 251 -10.03 -18.44 -3.74
N ALA A 252 -8.72 -18.15 -3.68
CA ALA A 252 -8.22 -16.89 -3.15
C ALA A 252 -8.63 -15.69 -4.03
N LEU A 253 -8.63 -15.84 -5.36
CA LEU A 253 -9.12 -14.80 -6.28
C LEU A 253 -10.64 -14.56 -6.12
N ASP A 254 -11.42 -15.64 -6.08
CA ASP A 254 -12.88 -15.59 -5.94
C ASP A 254 -13.31 -15.06 -4.57
N SER A 255 -12.43 -15.18 -3.56
CA SER A 255 -12.66 -14.63 -2.22
C SER A 255 -12.74 -13.12 -2.19
N GLN A 256 -12.19 -12.40 -3.19
CA GLN A 256 -12.16 -10.93 -3.26
C GLN A 256 -11.74 -10.24 -1.95
N PHE A 257 -10.95 -10.92 -1.11
CA PHE A 257 -10.45 -10.32 0.11
C PHE A 257 -9.51 -9.16 -0.23
N PRO A 258 -9.51 -8.08 0.59
CA PRO A 258 -8.63 -6.95 0.35
C PRO A 258 -7.16 -7.38 0.30
N PHE A 259 -6.75 -8.32 1.16
CA PHE A 259 -5.40 -8.81 1.19
C PHE A 259 -5.36 -10.31 0.92
N THR A 260 -4.65 -10.68 -0.13
CA THR A 260 -4.32 -12.06 -0.49
C THR A 260 -2.82 -12.14 -0.69
N ARG A 261 -2.19 -13.23 -0.26
CA ARG A 261 -0.75 -13.46 -0.46
C ARG A 261 -0.49 -14.95 -0.61
N VAL A 262 0.35 -15.30 -1.59
CA VAL A 262 0.81 -16.68 -1.78
C VAL A 262 2.22 -16.83 -1.22
N CYS A 263 2.38 -17.81 -0.33
CA CYS A 263 3.66 -18.27 0.18
C CYS A 263 4.09 -19.52 -0.58
N THR A 264 4.99 -19.38 -1.56
CA THR A 264 5.58 -20.51 -2.27
C THR A 264 6.99 -20.81 -1.74
N PRO A 265 7.40 -22.09 -1.70
CA PRO A 265 8.78 -22.46 -1.34
C PRO A 265 9.84 -21.86 -2.26
N GLU A 266 9.49 -21.57 -3.52
CA GLU A 266 10.38 -20.94 -4.50
C GLU A 266 10.89 -19.56 -4.04
N LYS A 267 10.04 -18.79 -3.34
CA LYS A 267 10.42 -17.50 -2.74
C LYS A 267 11.34 -17.67 -1.54
N MET A 268 11.54 -18.89 -1.06
CA MET A 268 12.28 -19.20 0.15
C MET A 268 13.55 -20.02 -0.07
N ILE A 269 13.95 -20.24 -1.33
CA ILE A 269 15.15 -20.97 -1.67
C ILE A 269 16.38 -20.21 -1.13
N GLY A 270 17.20 -20.88 -0.32
CA GLY A 270 18.43 -20.32 0.24
C GLY A 270 18.28 -19.63 1.60
N PHE A 271 17.07 -19.58 2.17
CA PHE A 271 16.91 -19.11 3.55
C PHE A 271 17.28 -20.19 4.57
N THR A 272 17.84 -19.75 5.69
CA THR A 272 18.00 -20.57 6.89
C THR A 272 16.67 -20.72 7.61
N GLU A 273 16.53 -21.77 8.43
CA GLU A 273 15.29 -22.07 9.15
C GLU A 273 14.75 -20.85 9.90
N ASN A 274 15.59 -20.11 10.63
CA ASN A 274 15.17 -18.90 11.35
C ASN A 274 14.57 -17.81 10.45
N ILE A 275 15.13 -17.61 9.25
CA ILE A 275 14.63 -16.59 8.32
C ILE A 275 13.30 -17.06 7.71
N THR A 276 13.15 -18.35 7.44
CA THR A 276 11.88 -18.92 6.96
C THR A 276 10.75 -18.76 7.97
N TRP A 277 11.00 -19.10 9.25
CA TRP A 277 10.03 -18.94 10.33
C TRP A 277 9.65 -17.48 10.57
N THR A 278 10.64 -16.58 10.60
CA THR A 278 10.40 -15.14 10.79
C THR A 278 9.57 -14.57 9.65
N THR A 279 9.86 -14.97 8.40
CA THR A 279 9.11 -14.51 7.22
C THR A 279 7.65 -15.00 7.22
N LEU A 280 7.42 -16.22 7.73
CA LEU A 280 6.08 -16.81 7.90
C LEU A 280 5.31 -16.19 9.07
N CYS A 281 5.98 -15.86 10.18
CA CYS A 281 5.35 -15.31 11.39
C CYS A 281 5.10 -13.80 11.35
N CYS A 282 6.00 -12.99 10.79
CA CYS A 282 5.90 -11.52 10.81
C CYS A 282 4.82 -10.94 9.86
N ASN A 283 4.30 -11.71 8.91
CA ASN A 283 3.31 -11.25 7.93
C ASN A 283 1.88 -11.73 8.22
N LEU A 284 1.62 -12.19 9.45
CA LEU A 284 0.44 -12.98 9.74
C LEU A 284 -0.73 -12.13 10.24
N HIS A 285 -1.49 -11.54 9.31
CA HIS A 285 -2.94 -11.37 9.44
C HIS A 285 -3.58 -11.70 8.09
N ILE A 286 -4.21 -12.90 7.99
CA ILE A 286 -5.25 -13.31 7.02
C ILE A 286 -4.69 -13.47 5.57
N ILE A 287 -4.50 -14.64 4.95
CA ILE A 287 -5.28 -15.89 4.85
C ILE A 287 -4.30 -17.08 4.96
N ARG A 288 -4.53 -17.98 5.92
CA ARG A 288 -3.81 -19.25 6.02
C ARG A 288 -4.34 -20.25 4.99
N VAL A 289 -3.74 -20.28 3.80
CA VAL A 289 -3.61 -21.51 3.02
C VAL A 289 -2.29 -22.15 3.43
N ASN A 290 -2.33 -22.93 4.51
CA ASN A 290 -1.15 -23.59 5.04
C ASN A 290 -0.90 -24.85 4.21
N ILE A 291 -0.09 -24.72 3.16
CA ILE A 291 0.46 -25.85 2.40
C ILE A 291 1.52 -26.49 3.30
N ALA A 292 1.10 -27.40 4.17
CA ALA A 292 2.00 -28.30 4.88
C ALA A 292 2.33 -29.47 3.94
N ALA A 293 3.52 -29.43 3.34
CA ALA A 293 4.15 -30.61 2.78
C ALA A 293 4.64 -31.48 3.94
N GLY A 294 4.11 -32.69 4.05
CA GLY A 294 4.48 -33.66 5.06
C GLY A 294 4.60 -35.05 4.45
N VAL A 295 5.85 -35.38 4.10
CA VAL A 295 6.43 -36.64 3.55
C VAL A 295 6.12 -36.94 2.08
#